data_AF-A0A3D2V4G5-F1
#
_entry.id   AF-A0A3D2V4G5-F1
#
_cell.length_a   1.000
_cell.length_b   1.000
_cell.length_c   1.000
_cell.angle_alpha   90.00
_cell.angle_beta   90.00
_cell.angle_gamma   90.00
#
_symmetry.space_group_name_H-M   'P 1'
#
loop_
_entity.id
_entity.type
_entity.pdbx_description
1 polymer ?
#
loop_
_entity_poly.entity_id
_entity_poly.type
_entity_poly.pdbx_seq_one_letter_code
_entity_poly.pdbx_strand_id
1 'polypeptide(L)' 'PYNTNMTAFAGLGANTSGSSDLGHEIDLLATYTFSDRLKFQFGYSHFFAGRYYDTTAGAPYAGDARFFYTQMSLKF' A
#
# COMPACT_ATOMS: atom_id res chain seq x y z
N PRO A 1 -2.33 11.47 8.54
CA PRO A 1 -2.58 12.21 9.80
C PRO A 1 -3.96 12.87 9.70
N TYR A 2 -4.87 12.57 10.64
CA TYR A 2 -6.17 13.25 10.69
C TYR A 2 -6.01 14.63 11.32
N ASN A 3 -6.67 15.64 10.77
CA ASN A 3 -6.98 16.85 11.54
C ASN A 3 -8.05 16.48 12.57
N THR A 4 -7.82 16.81 13.84
CA THR A 4 -8.65 16.44 15.02
C THR A 4 -10.06 17.04 15.02
N ASN A 5 -10.48 17.71 13.95
CA ASN A 5 -11.71 18.51 13.91
C ASN A 5 -12.72 18.13 12.81
N MET A 6 -12.53 17.03 12.08
CA MET A 6 -13.49 16.48 11.08
C MET A 6 -14.07 17.51 10.07
N THR A 7 -13.36 18.60 9.78
CA THR A 7 -13.75 19.58 8.75
C THR A 7 -13.19 19.21 7.38
N ALA A 8 -13.93 19.55 6.32
CA ALA A 8 -13.66 19.10 4.95
C ALA A 8 -12.29 19.53 4.40
N PHE A 9 -11.67 18.66 3.61
CA PHE A 9 -10.31 18.79 3.05
C PHE A 9 -10.15 19.85 1.94
N ALA A 10 -11.24 20.49 1.50
CA ALA A 10 -11.23 21.46 0.41
C ALA A 10 -11.28 22.91 0.92
N GLY A 11 -10.28 23.72 0.55
CA GLY A 11 -10.28 25.18 0.77
C GLY A 11 -9.45 25.69 1.96
N LEU A 12 -8.65 24.84 2.60
CA LEU A 12 -7.67 25.25 3.62
C LEU A 12 -6.32 25.56 2.92
N GLY A 13 -5.49 26.42 3.52
CA GLY A 13 -4.28 26.99 2.90
C GLY A 13 -3.19 25.97 2.50
N ALA A 14 -2.03 26.48 2.07
CA ALA A 14 -0.91 25.64 1.59
C ALA A 14 -0.60 24.45 2.55
N ASN A 15 -0.35 23.27 1.96
CA ASN A 15 -0.12 21.96 2.63
C ASN A 15 -1.34 21.22 3.18
N THR A 16 -2.56 21.56 2.78
CA THR A 16 -3.70 20.67 3.04
C THR A 16 -3.79 19.55 2.03
N SER A 17 -4.00 18.33 2.53
CA SER A 17 -4.29 17.16 1.69
C SER A 17 -5.55 17.41 0.85
N GLY A 18 -5.49 17.09 -0.44
CA GLY A 18 -6.58 17.34 -1.38
C GLY A 18 -7.73 16.32 -1.31
N SER A 19 -7.53 15.17 -0.65
CA SER A 19 -8.52 14.10 -0.52
C SER A 19 -8.15 13.14 0.61
N SER A 20 -9.12 12.55 1.31
CA SER A 20 -8.87 11.48 2.31
C SER A 20 -8.74 10.07 1.71
N ASP A 21 -9.06 9.92 0.43
CA ASP A 21 -8.97 8.64 -0.27
C ASP A 21 -7.49 8.31 -0.59
N LEU A 22 -6.89 7.44 0.23
CA LEU A 22 -5.52 6.97 0.02
C LEU A 22 -5.46 5.86 -1.04
N GLY A 23 -6.54 5.14 -1.31
CA GLY A 23 -6.55 4.02 -2.25
C GLY A 23 -6.82 2.67 -1.61
N HIS A 24 -6.58 1.61 -2.38
CA HIS A 24 -6.92 0.24 -2.04
C HIS A 24 -5.77 -0.71 -2.36
N GLU A 25 -5.72 -1.84 -1.68
CA GLU A 25 -4.66 -2.84 -1.88
C GLU A 25 -5.26 -4.23 -2.09
N ILE A 26 -4.63 -5.00 -2.97
CA ILE A 26 -4.86 -6.44 -3.12
C ILE A 26 -3.56 -7.16 -2.81
N ASP A 27 -3.64 -8.06 -1.82
CA ASP A 27 -2.55 -8.92 -1.40
C ASP A 27 -2.81 -10.37 -1.79
N LEU A 28 -1.81 -11.02 -2.37
CA LEU A 28 -1.78 -12.44 -2.68
C LEU A 28 -0.61 -13.10 -1.97
N LEU A 29 -0.91 -14.16 -1.21
CA LEU A 29 0.08 -14.97 -0.53
C LEU A 29 -0.12 -16.44 -0.90
N ALA A 30 0.88 -17.04 -1.54
CA ALA A 30 0.91 -18.46 -1.84
C ALA A 30 2.04 -19.13 -1.04
N THR A 31 1.73 -20.25 -0.40
CA THR A 31 2.75 -21.08 0.27
C THR A 31 2.77 -22.45 -0.35
N TYR A 32 3.94 -22.88 -0.80
CA TYR A 32 4.19 -24.21 -1.33
C TYR A 32 5.07 -24.98 -0.35
N THR A 33 4.53 -26.08 0.18
CA THR A 33 5.28 -27.01 1.03
C THR A 33 5.86 -28.10 0.15
N PHE A 34 7.16 -28.02 -0.13
CA PHE A 34 7.86 -29.03 -0.93
C PHE A 34 8.13 -30.30 -0.11
N SER A 35 8.47 -30.12 1.17
CA SER A 35 8.58 -31.20 2.16
C SER A 35 8.33 -30.67 3.56
N ASP A 36 8.30 -31.55 4.57
CA ASP A 36 8.21 -31.15 5.98
C ASP A 36 9.34 -30.22 6.45
N ARG A 37 10.43 -30.17 5.67
CA ARG A 37 11.62 -29.36 5.96
C ARG A 37 11.80 -28.18 5.02
N LEU A 38 11.21 -28.18 3.83
CA LEU A 38 11.42 -27.15 2.81
C LEU A 38 10.09 -26.52 2.39
N LYS A 39 9.98 -25.20 2.56
CA LYS A 39 8.82 -24.40 2.16
C LYS A 39 9.26 -23.20 1.33
N PHE A 40 8.40 -22.83 0.38
CA PHE A 40 8.49 -21.62 -0.39
C PHE A 40 7.24 -20.77 -0.16
N GLN A 41 7.41 -19.46 -0.04
CA GLN A 41 6.32 -18.51 0.04
C GLN A 41 6.51 -17.46 -1.05
N PHE A 42 5.43 -17.14 -1.74
CA PHE A 42 5.37 -16.11 -2.77
C PHE A 42 4.35 -15.09 -2.32
N GLY A 43 4.77 -13.83 -2.22
CA GLY A 43 3.89 -12.72 -1.91
C GLY A 43 3.86 -11.72 -3.05
N TYR A 44 2.68 -11.22 -3.36
CA TYR A 44 2.46 -10.15 -4.32
C TYR A 44 1.44 -9.18 -3.76
N SER A 45 1.72 -7.88 -3.86
CA SER A 45 0.82 -6.81 -3.45
C SER A 45 0.71 -5.79 -4.57
N HIS A 46 -0.51 -5.32 -4.82
CA HIS A 46 -0.79 -4.22 -5.72
C HIS A 46 -1.63 -3.17 -5.00
N PHE A 47 -1.02 -2.02 -4.76
CA PHE A 47 -1.64 -0.83 -4.21
C PHE A 47 -2.11 0.08 -5.34
N PHE A 48 -3.41 0.31 -5.40
CA PHE A 48 -4.07 1.25 -6.29
C PHE A 48 -4.13 2.61 -5.62
N ALA A 49 -3.44 3.62 -6.16
CA ALA A 49 -3.37 4.93 -5.53
C ALA A 49 -4.73 5.64 -5.58
N GLY A 50 -5.17 6.13 -4.41
CA GLY A 50 -6.39 6.93 -4.29
C GLY A 50 -6.16 8.40 -4.61
N ARG A 51 -7.26 9.15 -4.65
CA ARG A 51 -7.26 10.58 -5.04
C ARG A 51 -6.34 11.46 -4.21
N TYR A 52 -5.97 11.05 -2.99
CA TYR A 52 -5.02 11.77 -2.14
C TYR A 52 -3.74 12.12 -2.91
N TYR A 53 -3.19 11.16 -3.65
CA TYR A 53 -1.87 11.33 -4.26
C TYR A 53 -1.91 12.23 -5.50
N ASP A 54 -3.02 12.26 -6.23
CA ASP A 54 -3.23 13.17 -7.36
C ASP A 54 -3.54 14.61 -6.90
N THR A 55 -4.23 14.76 -5.77
CA THR A 55 -4.80 16.04 -5.33
C THR A 55 -3.97 16.76 -4.27
N THR A 56 -3.01 16.08 -3.65
CA THR A 56 -2.15 16.65 -2.61
C THR A 56 -0.82 17.13 -3.19
N ALA A 57 -0.61 18.45 -3.18
CA ALA A 57 0.64 19.05 -3.63
C ALA A 57 1.82 18.53 -2.80
N GLY A 58 2.90 18.12 -3.47
CA GLY A 58 4.10 17.58 -2.83
C GLY A 58 4.05 16.07 -2.53
N ALA A 59 2.97 15.37 -2.94
CA ALA A 59 3.00 13.91 -2.96
C ALA A 59 4.15 13.43 -3.87
N PRO A 60 5.10 12.60 -3.38
CA PRO A 60 6.30 12.24 -4.13
C PRO A 60 6.00 11.31 -5.32
N TYR A 61 4.87 10.60 -5.28
CA TYR A 61 4.42 9.70 -6.33
C TYR A 61 2.89 9.58 -6.27
N ALA A 62 2.26 9.50 -7.44
CA ALA A 62 0.80 9.45 -7.58
C ALA A 62 0.28 8.24 -8.39
N GLY A 63 1.16 7.33 -8.77
CA GLY A 63 0.77 6.09 -9.44
C GLY A 63 0.60 4.91 -8.48
N ASP A 64 0.18 3.79 -9.04
CA ASP A 64 0.06 2.52 -8.34
C ASP A 64 1.42 1.93 -7.95
N ALA A 65 1.46 1.20 -6.82
CA ALA A 65 2.67 0.54 -6.34
C ALA A 65 2.51 -0.98 -6.36
N ARG A 66 3.57 -1.69 -6.75
CA ARG A 66 3.59 -3.16 -6.84
C ARG A 66 4.78 -3.71 -6.09
N PHE A 67 4.55 -4.72 -5.28
CA PHE A 67 5.58 -5.43 -4.53
C PHE A 67 5.48 -6.93 -4.78
N PHE A 68 6.62 -7.58 -4.96
CA PHE A 68 6.70 -9.04 -5.10
C PHE A 68 7.89 -9.56 -4.30
N TYR A 69 7.69 -10.68 -3.60
CA TYR A 69 8.77 -11.39 -2.94
C TYR A 69 8.61 -12.91 -3.03
N THR A 70 9.74 -13.58 -2.92
CA THR A 70 9.84 -15.02 -2.71
C THR A 70 10.69 -15.28 -1.47
N GLN A 71 10.20 -16.12 -0.57
CA GLN A 71 10.92 -16.56 0.62
C GLN A 71 11.07 -18.08 0.63
N MET A 72 12.27 -18.56 0.99
CA MET A 72 12.53 -19.97 1.24
C MET A 72 12.74 -20.19 2.74
N SER A 73 12.24 -21.30 3.28
CA SER A 73 12.47 -21.70 4.66
C SER A 73 12.89 -23.17 4.73
N LEU A 74 13.99 -23.43 5.44
CA LEU A 74 14.58 -24.75 5.65
C LEU A 74 14.63 -25.09 7.15
N LYS A 75 14.08 -26.25 7.54
CA LYS A 75 14.12 -26.78 8.90
C LYS A 75 15.19 -27.87 9.03
N PHE A 76 16.13 -27.67 9.95
CA PHE A 76 17.23 -28.60 10.23
C PHE A 76 16.84 -29.63 11.29
#